data_AF-A0A4R3MPJ3-F1
#
_entry.id   AF-A0A4R3MPJ3-F1
#
_cell.length_a   1.000
_cell.length_b   1.000
_cell.length_c   1.000
_cell.angle_alpha   90.00
_cell.angle_beta   90.00
_cell.angle_gamma   90.00
#
_symmetry.space_group_name_H-M   'P 1'
#
loop_
_entity.id
_entity.type
_entity.pdbx_description
1 polymer ?
#
loop_
_entity_poly.entity_id
_entity_poly.type
_entity_poly.pdbx_seq_one_letter_code
_entity_poly.pdbx_strand_id
1 'polypeptide(L)'
;MHLHNDHLMILYSYDKFLKDNNLYGKYLFFSRKNPDEHLTIRSIQRIINDLYERASIKNDLLVVHSLRHTYASYLLAGGSDLATVKELLGHGSVITTGNTYAHIISLKRKKAAVADINYGKEISEIINEKIR
;
A
#
# COMPACT_ATOMS: atom_id res chain seq x y z
N MET A 1 -6.18 14.45 1.82
CA MET A 1 -6.56 13.15 2.40
C MET A 1 -7.89 12.71 1.76
N HIS A 2 -7.88 12.27 0.49
CA HIS A 2 -9.09 11.98 -0.30
C HIS A 2 -9.13 10.54 -0.88
N LEU A 3 -8.00 9.82 -0.86
CA LEU A 3 -7.88 8.45 -1.40
C LEU A 3 -8.74 7.38 -0.70
N HIS A 4 -9.29 7.67 0.49
CA HIS A 4 -9.91 6.63 1.33
C HIS A 4 -11.25 6.11 0.77
N ASN A 5 -11.87 6.78 -0.20
CA ASN A 5 -13.16 6.34 -0.76
C ASN A 5 -13.13 6.07 -2.27
N ASP A 6 -12.08 6.46 -3.00
CA ASP A 6 -12.03 6.30 -4.46
C ASP A 6 -12.16 4.83 -4.89
N HIS A 7 -11.54 3.92 -4.12
CA HIS A 7 -11.62 2.48 -4.39
C HIS A 7 -13.04 1.94 -4.16
N LEU A 8 -13.77 2.43 -3.15
CA LEU A 8 -15.17 2.07 -2.94
C LEU A 8 -16.05 2.60 -4.07
N MET A 9 -15.79 3.82 -4.55
CA MET A 9 -16.51 4.40 -5.69
C MET A 9 -16.25 3.62 -6.99
N ILE A 10 -15.02 3.16 -7.21
CA ILE A 10 -14.67 2.31 -8.37
C ILE A 10 -15.40 0.97 -8.27
N LEU A 11 -15.37 0.31 -7.10
CA LEU A 11 -16.05 -0.97 -6.89
C LEU A 11 -17.57 -0.83 -7.02
N TYR A 12 -18.15 0.24 -6.49
CA TYR A 12 -19.57 0.54 -6.63
C TYR A 12 -19.96 0.78 -8.10
N SER A 13 -19.17 1.58 -8.82
CA SER A 13 -19.40 1.84 -10.24
C SER A 13 -19.28 0.57 -11.08
N TYR A 14 -18.35 -0.32 -10.73
CA TYR A 14 -18.19 -1.61 -11.36
C TYR A 14 -19.38 -2.55 -11.07
N ASP A 15 -19.81 -2.67 -9.81
CA ASP A 15 -20.99 -3.45 -9.43
C ASP A 15 -22.26 -2.95 -10.15
N LYS A 16 -22.45 -1.63 -10.24
CA LYS A 16 -23.53 -1.04 -11.01
C LYS A 16 -23.44 -1.40 -12.49
N PHE A 17 -22.27 -1.27 -13.10
CA PHE A 17 -22.04 -1.69 -14.49
C PHE A 17 -22.38 -3.17 -14.71
N LEU A 18 -22.01 -4.06 -13.79
CA LEU A 18 -22.35 -5.48 -13.88
C LEU A 18 -23.87 -5.71 -13.86
N LYS A 19 -24.59 -5.01 -12.99
CA LYS A 19 -26.06 -5.09 -12.89
C LYS A 19 -26.75 -4.56 -14.15
N ASP A 20 -26.34 -3.38 -14.62
CA ASP A 20 -26.93 -2.72 -15.78
C ASP A 20 -26.77 -3.55 -17.07
N ASN A 21 -25.74 -4.40 -17.15
CA ASN A 21 -25.44 -5.25 -18.31
C ASN A 21 -25.85 -6.72 -18.10
N ASN A 22 -26.55 -7.06 -17.01
CA ASN A 22 -26.93 -8.43 -16.67
C ASN A 22 -25.73 -9.42 -16.64
N LEU A 23 -24.59 -8.95 -16.13
CA LEU A 23 -23.33 -9.70 -15.99
C LEU A 23 -23.09 -10.19 -14.56
N TYR A 24 -24.11 -10.16 -13.71
CA TYR A 24 -23.99 -10.59 -12.32
C TYR A 24 -23.87 -12.11 -12.24
N GLY A 25 -22.91 -12.61 -11.45
CA GLY A 25 -22.64 -14.04 -11.35
C GLY A 25 -22.00 -14.40 -10.02
N LYS A 26 -21.48 -15.64 -9.91
CA LYS A 26 -20.89 -16.16 -8.67
C LYS A 26 -19.67 -15.36 -8.19
N TYR A 27 -18.94 -14.72 -9.09
CA TYR A 27 -17.69 -14.01 -8.80
C TYR A 27 -17.81 -12.53 -9.16
N LEU A 28 -17.34 -11.65 -8.26
CA LEU A 28 -17.27 -10.22 -8.53
C LEU A 28 -16.36 -9.92 -9.74
N PHE A 29 -15.20 -10.58 -9.80
CA PHE A 29 -14.30 -10.52 -10.94
C PHE A 29 -14.22 -11.90 -11.60
N PHE A 30 -14.66 -11.97 -12.85
CA PHE A 30 -14.77 -13.21 -13.61
C PHE A 30 -13.87 -13.22 -14.84
N SER A 31 -13.68 -14.42 -15.40
CA SER A 31 -12.91 -14.61 -16.62
C SER A 31 -13.66 -14.03 -17.83
N ARG A 32 -12.94 -13.31 -18.70
CA ARG A 32 -13.50 -12.80 -19.97
C ARG A 32 -13.97 -13.92 -20.90
N LYS A 33 -13.42 -15.13 -20.77
CA LYS A 33 -13.78 -16.29 -21.60
C LYS A 33 -15.02 -17.02 -21.09
N ASN A 34 -15.18 -17.08 -19.77
CA ASN A 34 -16.27 -17.78 -19.10
C ASN A 34 -16.68 -16.98 -17.84
N PRO A 35 -17.83 -16.29 -17.87
CA PRO A 35 -18.32 -15.51 -16.73
C PRO A 35 -18.61 -16.33 -15.46
N ASP A 36 -18.79 -17.65 -15.60
CA ASP A 36 -19.00 -18.56 -14.45
C ASP A 36 -17.69 -18.97 -13.77
N GLU A 37 -16.53 -18.57 -14.31
CA GLU A 37 -15.21 -18.80 -13.73
C GLU A 37 -14.64 -17.52 -13.12
N HIS A 38 -13.93 -17.66 -12.01
CA HIS A 38 -13.23 -16.55 -11.39
C HIS A 38 -12.06 -16.08 -12.27
N LEU A 39 -11.69 -14.81 -12.11
CA LEU A 39 -10.46 -14.30 -12.71
C LEU A 39 -9.24 -15.08 -12.19
N THR A 40 -8.36 -15.52 -13.08
CA THR A 40 -7.16 -16.29 -12.68
C THR A 40 -6.04 -15.37 -12.21
N ILE A 41 -5.13 -15.89 -11.37
CA ILE A 41 -3.93 -15.16 -10.94
C ILE A 41 -3.09 -14.67 -12.14
N ARG A 42 -2.91 -15.51 -13.16
CA ARG A 42 -2.18 -15.14 -14.39
C ARG A 42 -2.87 -14.00 -15.15
N SER A 43 -4.20 -14.00 -15.18
CA SER A 43 -4.97 -12.91 -15.79
C SER A 43 -4.78 -11.60 -15.03
N ILE A 44 -4.81 -11.64 -13.69
CA ILE A 44 -4.54 -10.47 -12.85
C ILE A 44 -3.12 -9.94 -13.11
N GLN A 45 -2.11 -10.81 -13.09
CA GLN A 45 -0.72 -10.42 -13.39
C GLN A 45 -0.61 -9.75 -14.75
N ARG A 46 -1.25 -10.30 -15.79
CA ARG A 46 -1.24 -9.69 -17.13
C ARG A 46 -1.93 -8.32 -17.15
N ILE A 47 -3.07 -8.16 -16.46
CA ILE A 47 -3.77 -6.88 -16.36
C ILE A 47 -2.87 -5.84 -15.68
N ILE A 48 -2.20 -6.21 -14.59
CA ILE A 48 -1.29 -5.31 -13.88
C ILE A 48 -0.09 -4.92 -14.75
N ASN A 49 0.50 -5.87 -15.49
CA ASN A 49 1.61 -5.58 -16.40
C ASN A 49 1.20 -4.59 -17.52
N ASP A 50 0.03 -4.79 -18.12
CA ASP A 50 -0.53 -3.87 -19.13
C ASP A 50 -0.73 -2.46 -18.55
N LEU A 51 -1.22 -2.36 -17.31
CA LEU A 51 -1.37 -1.07 -16.62
C LEU A 51 -0.02 -0.37 -16.38
N TYR A 52 1.02 -1.12 -16.03
CA TYR A 52 2.37 -0.55 -15.86
C TYR A 52 2.95 -0.04 -17.17
N GLU A 53 2.79 -0.80 -18.25
CA GLU A 53 3.22 -0.39 -19.59
C GLU A 53 2.50 0.90 -20.03
N ARG A 54 1.18 0.95 -19.85
CA ARG A 54 0.36 2.15 -20.15
C ARG A 54 0.72 3.35 -19.28
N ALA A 55 1.21 3.12 -18.07
CA ALA A 55 1.68 4.16 -17.16
C ALA A 55 3.17 4.54 -17.41
N SER A 56 3.84 3.94 -18.39
CA SER A 56 5.27 4.14 -18.67
C SER A 56 6.18 3.82 -17.47
N ILE A 57 5.79 2.86 -16.63
CA ILE A 57 6.55 2.42 -15.46
C ILE A 57 7.34 1.17 -15.86
N LYS A 58 8.67 1.18 -15.65
CA LYS A 58 9.53 0.04 -15.98
C LYS A 58 9.12 -1.21 -15.19
N ASN A 59 8.92 -2.31 -15.91
CA ASN A 59 8.18 -3.50 -15.46
C ASN A 59 9.06 -4.53 -14.72
N ASP A 60 10.38 -4.32 -14.64
CA ASP A 60 11.35 -5.39 -14.34
C ASP A 60 11.16 -6.06 -12.97
N LEU A 61 10.43 -5.44 -12.03
CA LEU A 61 10.21 -5.95 -10.66
C LEU A 61 8.79 -5.71 -10.12
N LEU A 62 7.85 -5.24 -10.94
CA LEU A 62 6.53 -4.82 -10.46
C LEU A 62 5.48 -5.90 -10.73
N VAL A 63 5.13 -6.64 -9.68
CA VAL A 63 4.09 -7.68 -9.69
C VAL A 63 2.95 -7.32 -8.75
N VAL A 64 1.90 -8.13 -8.71
CA VAL A 64 0.75 -7.95 -7.79
C VAL A 64 1.19 -7.76 -6.33
N HIS A 65 2.27 -8.41 -5.89
CA HIS A 65 2.84 -8.22 -4.54
C HIS A 65 3.43 -6.83 -4.31
N SER A 66 3.92 -6.15 -5.35
CA SER A 66 4.46 -4.80 -5.24
C SER A 66 3.39 -3.79 -4.82
N LEU A 67 2.14 -3.96 -5.26
CA LEU A 67 1.00 -3.14 -4.78
C LEU A 67 0.77 -3.33 -3.28
N ARG A 68 0.83 -4.57 -2.80
CA ARG A 68 0.72 -4.90 -1.37
C ARG A 68 1.87 -4.29 -0.57
N HIS A 69 3.09 -4.35 -1.08
CA HIS A 69 4.25 -3.74 -0.43
C HIS A 69 4.16 -2.22 -0.35
N THR A 70 3.66 -1.57 -1.41
CA THR A 70 3.41 -0.13 -1.44
C THR A 70 2.36 0.27 -0.41
N TYR A 71 1.23 -0.45 -0.32
CA TYR A 71 0.20 -0.19 0.69
C TYR A 71 0.74 -0.31 2.12
N ALA A 72 1.47 -1.39 2.41
CA ALA A 72 2.08 -1.60 3.71
C ALA A 72 3.13 -0.52 4.06
N SER A 73 4.00 -0.19 3.11
CA SER A 73 5.00 0.88 3.27
C SER A 73 4.34 2.23 3.51
N TYR A 74 3.24 2.50 2.81
CA TYR A 74 2.45 3.72 2.97
C TYR A 74 1.85 3.83 4.37
N LEU A 75 1.25 2.75 4.89
CA LEU A 75 0.69 2.73 6.26
C LEU A 75 1.78 2.93 7.33
N LEU A 76 2.92 2.23 7.21
CA LEU A 76 4.05 2.38 8.14
C LEU A 76 4.65 3.80 8.05
N ALA A 77 4.76 4.35 6.84
CA ALA A 77 5.17 5.74 6.62
C ALA A 77 4.17 6.75 7.21
N GLY A 78 2.88 6.42 7.22
CA GLY A 78 1.82 7.16 7.92
C GLY A 78 1.83 7.02 9.45
N GLY A 79 2.65 6.13 10.01
CA GLY A 79 2.77 5.93 11.46
C GLY A 79 1.92 4.81 12.03
N SER A 80 1.27 4.01 11.18
CA SER A 80 0.64 2.76 11.63
C SER A 80 1.70 1.82 12.21
N ASP A 81 1.38 1.14 13.31
CA ASP A 81 2.28 0.13 13.88
C ASP A 81 2.23 -1.16 13.05
N LEU A 82 3.23 -2.03 13.26
CA LEU A 82 3.38 -3.25 12.48
C LEU A 82 2.23 -4.25 12.75
N ALA A 83 1.66 -4.31 13.94
CA ALA A 83 0.56 -5.23 14.23
C ALA A 83 -0.69 -4.83 13.45
N THR A 84 -1.04 -3.55 13.45
CA THR A 84 -2.15 -2.99 12.66
C THR A 84 -1.97 -3.26 11.17
N VAL A 85 -0.78 -3.02 10.61
CA VAL A 85 -0.53 -3.28 9.18
C VAL A 85 -0.65 -4.78 8.85
N LYS A 86 -0.20 -5.66 9.75
CA LYS A 86 -0.32 -7.12 9.57
C LYS A 86 -1.77 -7.59 9.57
N GLU A 87 -2.59 -7.02 10.44
CA GLU A 87 -4.02 -7.31 10.51
C GLU A 87 -4.74 -6.88 9.22
N LEU A 88 -4.52 -5.65 8.76
CA LEU A 88 -5.11 -5.11 7.53
C LEU A 88 -4.69 -5.86 6.27
N LEU A 89 -3.50 -6.45 6.24
CA LEU A 89 -3.01 -7.26 5.12
C LEU A 89 -3.49 -8.72 5.17
N GLY A 90 -3.97 -9.19 6.32
CA GLY A 90 -4.28 -10.60 6.57
C GLY A 90 -3.04 -11.48 6.80
N HIS A 91 -3.21 -12.53 7.61
CA HIS A 91 -2.12 -13.39 8.11
C HIS A 91 -1.34 -14.18 7.04
N GLY A 92 -1.88 -14.33 5.83
CA GLY A 92 -1.35 -15.28 4.83
C GLY A 92 -0.09 -14.84 4.07
N SER A 93 0.31 -13.56 4.12
CA SER A 93 1.40 -13.02 3.28
C SER A 93 2.39 -12.13 4.03
N VAL A 94 2.15 -11.87 5.32
CA VAL A 94 3.04 -11.07 6.18
C VAL A 94 4.42 -11.72 6.35
N ILE A 95 4.52 -13.02 6.11
CA ILE A 95 5.71 -13.81 6.46
C ILE A 95 6.86 -13.62 5.45
N THR A 96 6.61 -13.21 4.21
CA THR A 96 7.69 -13.20 3.19
C THR A 96 8.47 -11.89 3.08
N THR A 97 8.33 -10.92 4.00
CA THR A 97 9.21 -9.73 4.00
C THR A 97 9.32 -8.98 5.33
N GLY A 98 9.53 -9.70 6.44
CA GLY A 98 9.85 -9.07 7.73
C GLY A 98 11.05 -8.09 7.66
N ASN A 99 12.01 -8.33 6.75
CA ASN A 99 13.22 -7.52 6.60
C ASN A 99 12.96 -6.15 5.92
N THR A 100 12.04 -6.07 4.95
CA THR A 100 11.78 -4.82 4.22
C THR A 100 11.05 -3.79 5.08
N TYR A 101 10.11 -4.22 5.92
CA TYR A 101 9.41 -3.31 6.84
C TYR A 101 10.28 -2.92 8.04
N ALA A 102 11.10 -3.85 8.54
CA ALA A 102 12.07 -3.54 9.60
C ALA A 102 13.03 -2.43 9.17
N HIS A 103 13.46 -2.40 7.90
CA HIS A 103 14.31 -1.33 7.39
C HIS A 103 13.60 0.04 7.40
N ILE A 104 12.34 0.11 6.95
CA ILE A 104 11.57 1.36 6.93
C ILE A 104 11.32 1.87 8.37
N ILE A 105 10.98 0.96 9.29
CA ILE A 105 10.79 1.29 10.71
C ILE A 105 12.12 1.76 11.33
N SER A 106 13.25 1.11 11.02
CA SER A 106 14.56 1.51 11.57
C SER A 106 15.01 2.87 11.05
N LEU A 107 14.75 3.19 9.77
CA LEU A 107 15.01 4.52 9.21
C LEU A 107 14.19 5.61 9.90
N LYS A 108 12.91 5.35 10.20
CA LYS A 108 12.06 6.28 10.96
C LYS A 108 12.56 6.48 12.39
N ARG A 109 12.88 5.39 13.11
CA ARG A 109 13.41 5.47 14.48
C ARG A 109 14.71 6.26 14.53
N LYS A 110 15.61 6.06 13.56
CA LYS A 110 16.84 6.86 13.44
C LYS A 110 16.55 8.33 13.18
N LYS A 111 15.63 8.67 12.26
CA LYS A 111 15.24 10.06 11.98
C LYS A 111 14.59 10.75 13.18
N ALA A 112 13.69 10.08 13.89
CA ALA A 112 13.05 10.60 15.09
C ALA A 112 14.09 10.84 16.21
N ALA A 113 14.96 9.87 16.48
CA ALA A 113 16.02 10.01 17.47
C ALA A 113 17.00 11.17 17.14
N VAL A 114 17.34 11.37 15.86
CA VAL A 114 18.19 12.49 15.43
C VAL A 114 17.48 13.84 15.59
N ALA A 115 16.17 13.91 15.31
CA ALA A 115 15.38 15.12 15.51
C ALA A 115 15.28 15.50 17.00
N ASP A 116 15.04 14.53 17.88
CA ASP A 116 14.98 14.74 19.33
C ASP A 116 16.32 15.25 19.90
N ILE A 117 17.45 14.71 19.40
CA ILE A 117 18.79 15.16 19.78
C ILE A 117 19.07 16.60 19.30
N ASN A 118 18.69 16.92 18.07
CA ASN A 118 18.90 18.26 17.52
C ASN A 118 18.05 19.32 18.24
N TYR A 119 16.79 19.00 18.57
CA TYR A 119 15.93 19.87 19.37
C TYR A 119 16.50 20.10 20.78
N GLY A 120 17.02 19.05 21.42
CA GLY A 120 17.72 19.17 22.71
C GLY A 120 18.95 20.09 22.65
N LYS A 121 19.71 20.04 21.54
CA LYS A 121 20.84 20.94 21.30
C LYS A 121 20.39 22.40 21.11
N GLU A 122 19.39 22.65 20.27
CA GLU A 122 18.85 24.01 20.05
C GLU A 122 18.38 24.64 21.37
N ILE A 123 17.65 23.88 22.21
CA ILE A 123 17.21 24.37 23.53
C ILE A 123 18.41 24.68 24.43
N SER A 124 19.45 23.85 24.43
CA SER A 124 20.66 24.11 25.23
C SER A 124 21.43 25.34 24.75
N GLU A 125 21.48 25.61 23.44
CA GLU A 125 22.09 26.81 22.86
C GLU A 125 21.28 28.06 23.21
N ILE A 126 19.94 28.02 23.06
CA ILE A 126 19.04 29.12 23.42
C ILE A 126 19.14 29.47 24.92
N ILE A 127 19.22 28.46 25.79
CA ILE A 127 19.38 28.66 27.24
C ILE A 127 20.74 29.29 27.54
N ASN A 128 21.82 28.82 26.91
CA ASN A 128 23.16 29.37 27.10
C ASN A 128 23.32 30.80 26.57
N GLU A 129 22.61 31.17 25.51
CA GLU A 129 22.56 32.55 25.01
C GLU A 129 21.77 33.49 25.92
N LYS A 130 20.70 33.00 26.57
CA LYS A 130 19.88 33.79 27.52
C LYS A 130 20.49 33.98 28.91
N ILE A 131 21.49 33.17 29.27
CA ILE A 131 22.16 33.22 30.57
C ILE A 131 23.43 34.11 30.51
N ARG A 132 23.81 34.63 29.34
CA ARG A 132 24.77 35.73 29.19
C ARG A 132 24.09 37.09 29.33
#